data_AF-A0A4Q6BYV7-F1
#
_entry.id   AF-A0A4Q6BYV7-F1
#
_cell.length_a   1.000
_cell.length_b   1.000
_cell.length_c   1.000
_cell.angle_alpha   90.00
_cell.angle_beta   90.00
_cell.angle_gamma   90.00
#
_symmetry.space_group_name_H-M   'P 1'
#
loop_
_entity.id
_entity.type
_entity.pdbx_description
1 polymer ?
#
loop_
_entity_poly.entity_id
_entity_poly.type
_entity_poly.pdbx_seq_one_letter_code
_entity_poly.pdbx_strand_id
1 'polypeptide(L)' 'MSKFFRRRKFCKFTAEGVKEIDYKDLNTLRQYLTETGKIVPSRVTGT' A
#
# COMPACT_ATOMS: atom_id res chain seq x y z
N MET A 1 -10.40 19.76 -21.09
CA MET A 1 -9.81 19.52 -19.76
C MET A 1 -9.87 18.03 -19.47
N SER A 2 -8.74 17.34 -19.55
CA SER A 2 -8.64 15.92 -19.20
C SER A 2 -9.11 15.72 -17.75
N LYS A 3 -10.23 15.01 -17.56
CA LYS A 3 -10.65 14.53 -16.23
C LYS A 3 -9.49 13.69 -15.70
N PHE A 4 -8.72 14.24 -14.76
CA PHE A 4 -7.76 13.45 -14.00
C PHE A 4 -8.56 12.35 -13.30
N PHE A 5 -8.47 11.11 -13.81
CA PHE A 5 -9.03 9.95 -13.14
C PHE A 5 -8.27 9.79 -11.82
N ARG A 6 -8.77 10.43 -10.76
CA ARG A 6 -8.32 10.17 -9.40
C ARG A 6 -8.69 8.73 -9.09
N ARG A 7 -7.72 7.84 -9.21
CA ARG A 7 -7.85 6.45 -8.74
C ARG A 7 -8.24 6.53 -7.27
N ARG A 8 -9.41 5.99 -6.92
CA ARG A 8 -9.86 5.95 -5.52
C ARG A 8 -8.79 5.19 -4.73
N LYS A 9 -8.31 5.80 -3.65
CA LYS A 9 -7.42 5.13 -2.71
C LYS A 9 -8.23 4.03 -2.04
N PHE A 10 -7.75 2.81 -2.11
CA PHE A 10 -8.35 1.67 -1.42
C PHE A 10 -7.25 0.97 -0.65
N CYS A 11 -7.58 0.51 0.55
CA CYS A 11 -6.66 -0.28 1.35
C CYS A 11 -6.60 -1.69 0.76
N LYS A 12 -5.42 -2.09 0.28
CA LYS A 12 -5.20 -3.42 -0.29
C LYS A 12 -5.43 -4.53 0.75
N PHE A 13 -5.02 -4.29 2.00
CA PHE A 13 -5.24 -5.24 3.10
C PHE A 13 -6.72 -5.48 3.41
N THR A 14 -7.52 -4.41 3.42
CA THR A 14 -8.97 -4.54 3.64
C THR A 14 -9.67 -5.22 2.46
N ALA A 15 -9.22 -4.97 1.23
CA ALA A 15 -9.75 -5.61 0.04
C ALA A 15 -9.41 -7.12 -0.03
N GLU A 16 -8.22 -7.50 0.45
CA GLU A 16 -7.78 -8.90 0.53
C GLU A 16 -8.30 -9.62 1.79
N GLY A 17 -9.00 -8.93 2.69
CA GLY A 17 -9.54 -9.51 3.93
C GLY A 17 -8.48 -9.86 4.98
N VAL A 18 -7.30 -9.27 4.88
CA VAL A 18 -6.17 -9.49 5.79
C VAL A 18 -6.47 -8.79 7.12
N LYS A 19 -6.66 -9.57 8.20
CA LYS A 19 -6.97 -9.05 9.54
C LYS A 19 -5.73 -8.65 10.33
N GLU A 20 -4.62 -9.35 10.11
CA GLU A 20 -3.34 -9.10 10.78
C GLU A 20 -2.21 -9.18 9.75
N ILE A 21 -1.25 -8.25 9.86
CA ILE A 21 -0.07 -8.19 9.00
C ILE A 21 1.09 -8.84 9.77
N ASP A 22 1.57 -9.99 9.30
CA ASP A 22 2.73 -10.67 9.89
C ASP A 22 4.04 -9.98 9.47
N TYR A 23 4.94 -9.77 10.42
CA TYR A 23 6.27 -9.22 10.17
C TYR A 23 7.19 -10.19 9.41
N LYS A 24 6.85 -11.49 9.41
CA LYS A 24 7.60 -12.53 8.67
C LYS A 24 7.27 -12.55 7.19
N ASP A 25 6.18 -11.92 6.75
CA ASP A 25 5.85 -11.83 5.34
C ASP A 25 6.63 -10.70 4.66
N LEU A 26 7.89 -11.00 4.36
CA LEU A 26 8.80 -10.06 3.71
C LEU A 26 8.34 -9.67 2.30
N ASN A 27 7.56 -10.51 1.63
CA ASN A 27 7.13 -10.27 0.24
C ASN A 27 6.09 -9.16 0.17
N THR A 28 5.16 -9.11 1.12
CA THR A 28 4.16 -8.04 1.20
C THR A 28 4.78 -6.76 1.76
N LEU A 29 5.56 -6.85 2.83
CA LEU A 29 6.20 -5.69 3.46
C LEU A 29 7.15 -4.94 2.52
N ARG A 30 7.87 -5.67 1.66
CA ARG A 30 8.79 -5.08 0.68
C ARG A 30 8.07 -4.15 -0.32
N GLN A 31 6.79 -4.36 -0.59
CA GLN A 31 5.99 -3.48 -1.47
C GLN A 31 5.69 -2.11 -0.84
N TYR A 32 5.80 -2.01 0.49
CA TYR A 32 5.59 -0.78 1.25
C TYR A 32 6.90 -0.09 1.63
N LEU A 33 8.03 -0.57 1.11
CA LEU A 33 9.33 0.05 1.25
C LEU A 33 9.75 0.74 -0.05
N THR A 34 10.44 1.86 0.09
CA THR A 34 11.15 2.53 -1.00
C THR A 34 12.46 1.78 -1.32
N GLU A 35 13.08 2.07 -2.46
CA GLU A 35 14.36 1.48 -2.87
C GLU A 35 15.49 1.71 -1.85
N THR A 36 15.37 2.76 -1.03
CA THR A 36 16.31 3.09 0.05
C THR A 36 15.95 2.47 1.41
N GLY A 37 14.89 1.66 1.46
CA GLY A 37 14.44 1.00 2.70
C GLY A 37 13.57 1.87 3.62
N LYS A 38 13.17 3.08 3.19
CA LYS A 38 12.21 3.91 3.95
C LYS A 38 10.79 3.45 3.71
N ILE A 39 9.92 3.57 4.72
CA ILE A 39 8.50 3.24 4.62
C ILE A 39 7.78 4.23 3.70
N VAL A 40 7.00 3.71 2.76
CA VAL A 40 6.18 4.52 1.85
C VAL A 40 5.01 5.15 2.61
N PRO A 41 4.77 6.46 2.47
CA PRO A 41 3.67 7.12 3.18
C PRO A 41 2.27 6.63 2.74
N SER A 42 1.33 6.61 3.70
CA SER A 42 -0.08 6.22 3.47
C SER A 42 -0.79 7.03 2.38
N ARG A 43 -0.35 8.27 2.12
CA ARG A 43 -0.89 9.09 1.02
C ARG A 43 -0.65 8.50 -0.36
N VAL A 44 0.31 7.59 -0.52
CA VAL A 44 0.67 6.93 -1.77
C VAL A 44 0.05 5.53 -1.82
N THR A 45 0.20 4.74 -0.75
CA THR A 45 -0.23 3.33 -0.69
C THR A 45 -1.74 3.17 -0.47
N GLY A 46 -2.41 4.12 0.18
CA GLY A 46 -3.86 4.07 0.41
C GLY A 46 -4.30 3.07 1.49
N THR A 47 -3.35 2.51 2.22
CA THR A 47 -3.51 1.65 3.42
C THR A 47 -3.38 2.46 4.68
#